data_AF-A0A926BM84-F1
#
_entry.id   AF-A0A926BM84-F1
#
_cell.length_a   1.000
_cell.length_b   1.000
_cell.length_c   1.000
_cell.angle_alpha   90.00
_cell.angle_beta   90.00
_cell.angle_gamma   90.00
#
_symmetry.space_group_name_H-M   'P 1'
#
loop_
_entity.id
_entity.type
_entity.pdbx_description
1 polymer ?
#
loop_
_entity_poly.entity_id
_entity_poly.type
_entity_poly.pdbx_seq_one_letter_code
_entity_poly.pdbx_strand_id
1 'polypeptide(L)'
;MIKLYTRNNQGNKVIAAALDWRRSIQRLLLQGFPPTPSREAERWQQSVRSIGRRAIPYLEQKLRRGSVGEQYAAISALRALSVDAQAAGYGESMVYEVKRPGEPRKIIKPIFVDEYDHEEWIGIPRQHT
;
A
#
# COMPACT_ATOMS: atom_id res chain seq x y z
N MET A 1 22.41 -3.73 50.28
CA MET A 1 21.30 -2.89 49.76
C MET A 1 21.49 -2.76 48.25
N ILE A 2 20.77 -3.57 47.45
CA ILE A 2 20.98 -3.67 45.99
C ILE A 2 19.98 -2.75 45.29
N LYS A 3 20.46 -1.72 44.59
CA LYS A 3 19.64 -0.88 43.70
C LYS A 3 19.36 -1.65 42.42
N LEU A 4 18.16 -2.22 42.29
CA LEU A 4 17.67 -2.79 41.04
C LEU A 4 17.29 -1.64 40.09
N TYR A 5 18.02 -1.54 38.98
CA TYR A 5 17.72 -0.63 37.88
C TYR A 5 16.44 -1.09 37.17
N THR A 6 15.34 -0.37 37.34
CA THR A 6 14.14 -0.47 36.49
C THR A 6 14.44 0.12 35.12
N ARG A 7 15.03 -0.68 34.22
CA ARG A 7 15.21 -0.35 32.81
C ARG A 7 14.12 -1.07 31.99
N ASN A 8 13.49 -0.33 31.07
CA ASN A 8 12.78 -0.79 29.87
C ASN A 8 11.30 -1.24 29.95
N ASN A 9 10.38 -0.37 30.41
CA ASN A 9 8.94 -0.52 30.11
C ASN A 9 8.43 0.42 29.00
N GLN A 10 9.24 1.39 28.54
CA GLN A 10 8.88 2.31 27.45
C GLN A 10 9.16 1.74 26.05
N GLY A 11 10.22 0.94 25.88
CA GLY A 11 10.58 0.35 24.59
C GLY A 11 9.51 -0.59 24.02
N ASN A 12 8.89 -1.43 24.86
CA ASN A 12 7.85 -2.38 24.42
C ASN A 12 6.56 -1.69 23.96
N LYS A 13 6.20 -0.55 24.58
CA LYS A 13 4.98 0.19 24.20
C LYS A 13 5.10 0.85 22.82
N VAL A 14 6.29 1.35 22.48
CA VAL A 14 6.56 1.97 21.16
C VAL A 14 6.54 0.93 20.05
N ILE A 15 7.11 -0.25 20.29
CA ILE A 15 7.11 -1.36 19.32
C ILE A 15 5.68 -1.89 19.08
N ALA A 16 4.89 -2.06 20.14
CA ALA A 16 3.50 -2.51 20.04
C ALA A 16 2.63 -1.53 19.21
N ALA A 17 2.73 -0.23 19.49
CA ALA A 17 2.01 0.79 18.75
C ALA A 17 2.47 0.93 17.28
N ALA A 18 3.75 0.64 17.00
CA ALA A 18 4.30 0.65 15.64
C ALA A 18 3.85 -0.57 14.81
N LEU A 19 3.64 -1.73 15.42
CA LEU A 19 3.13 -2.92 14.73
C LEU A 19 1.64 -2.81 14.41
N ASP A 20 0.88 -2.11 15.26
CA ASP A 20 -0.58 -2.02 15.15
C ASP A 20 -1.04 -1.26 13.90
N TRP A 21 -0.40 -0.12 13.60
CA TRP A 21 -0.79 0.69 12.44
C TRP A 21 -0.48 0.00 11.11
N ARG A 22 0.65 -0.72 11.05
CA ARG A 22 1.07 -1.43 9.83
C ARG A 22 0.11 -2.57 9.50
N ARG A 23 -0.31 -3.34 10.50
CA ARG A 23 -1.32 -4.40 10.31
C ARG A 23 -2.67 -3.82 9.91
N SER A 24 -3.03 -2.66 10.46
CA SER A 24 -4.29 -1.99 10.15
C SER A 24 -4.31 -1.48 8.70
N ILE A 25 -3.26 -0.81 8.24
CA ILE A 25 -3.20 -0.37 6.83
C ILE A 25 -3.12 -1.56 5.88
N GLN A 26 -2.37 -2.62 6.23
CA GLN A 26 -2.29 -3.82 5.40
C GLN A 26 -3.67 -4.47 5.21
N ARG A 27 -4.48 -4.59 6.27
CA ARG A 27 -5.85 -5.11 6.16
C ARG A 27 -6.72 -4.25 5.25
N LEU A 28 -6.63 -2.92 5.35
CA LEU A 28 -7.38 -2.00 4.48
C LEU A 28 -6.98 -2.15 3.01
N LEU A 29 -5.70 -2.36 2.72
CA LEU A 29 -5.23 -2.57 1.34
C LEU A 29 -5.72 -3.90 0.77
N LEU A 30 -5.74 -4.96 1.58
CA LEU A 30 -6.25 -6.27 1.17
C LEU A 30 -7.77 -6.28 0.92
N GLN A 31 -8.52 -5.44 1.63
CA GLN A 31 -9.95 -5.22 1.34
C GLN A 31 -10.19 -4.49 0.02
N GLY A 32 -9.16 -3.83 -0.52
CA GLY A 32 -9.29 -2.94 -1.67
C GLY A 32 -9.93 -1.60 -1.33
N PHE A 33 -10.01 -0.73 -2.32
CA PHE A 33 -10.76 0.52 -2.22
C PHE A 33 -12.23 0.26 -2.57
N PRO A 34 -13.20 0.62 -1.71
CA PRO A 34 -14.62 0.39 -2.00
C PRO A 34 -15.10 1.23 -3.20
N PRO A 35 -16.17 0.81 -3.89
CA PRO A 35 -16.78 1.60 -4.96
C PRO A 35 -17.17 3.01 -4.50
N THR A 36 -16.94 4.01 -5.36
CA THR A 36 -17.34 5.40 -5.09
C THR A 36 -18.45 5.89 -6.03
N PRO A 37 -19.39 6.72 -5.54
CA PRO A 37 -19.54 7.16 -4.14
C PRO A 37 -20.27 6.13 -3.26
N SER A 38 -19.78 5.86 -2.03
CA SER A 38 -20.46 5.00 -1.06
C SER A 38 -20.09 5.32 0.39
N ARG A 39 -20.96 4.97 1.35
CA ARG A 39 -20.68 5.07 2.80
C ARG A 39 -19.47 4.24 3.23
N GLU A 40 -19.21 3.14 2.53
CA GLU A 40 -18.06 2.28 2.79
C GLU A 40 -16.76 2.97 2.39
N ALA A 41 -16.74 3.64 1.24
CA ALA A 41 -15.58 4.44 0.81
C ALA A 41 -15.27 5.56 1.82
N GLU A 42 -16.29 6.23 2.36
CA GLU A 42 -16.10 7.25 3.41
C GLU A 42 -15.48 6.67 4.69
N ARG A 43 -16.01 5.55 5.19
CA ARG A 43 -15.48 4.85 6.38
C ARG A 43 -14.06 4.35 6.17
N TRP A 44 -13.78 3.84 4.97
CA TRP A 44 -12.45 3.39 4.58
C TRP A 44 -11.46 4.58 4.59
N GLN A 45 -11.84 5.72 4.00
CA GLN A 45 -11.01 6.93 4.01
C GLN A 45 -10.79 7.48 5.42
N GLN A 46 -11.81 7.46 6.28
CA GLN A 46 -11.66 7.82 7.70
C GLN A 46 -10.68 6.90 8.43
N SER A 47 -10.72 5.59 8.15
CA SER A 47 -9.81 4.61 8.72
C SER A 47 -8.35 4.84 8.26
N VAL A 48 -8.15 5.22 7.00
CA VAL A 48 -6.81 5.62 6.53
C VAL A 48 -6.35 6.90 7.24
N ARG A 49 -7.22 7.90 7.38
CA ARG A 49 -6.89 9.17 8.05
C ARG A 49 -6.52 8.97 9.53
N SER A 50 -7.20 8.05 10.25
CA SER A 50 -6.90 7.76 11.65
C SER A 50 -5.54 7.07 11.84
N ILE A 51 -5.07 6.30 10.85
CA ILE A 51 -3.72 5.74 10.83
C ILE A 51 -2.67 6.84 10.70
N GLY A 52 -2.97 7.87 9.88
CA GLY A 52 -2.18 9.08 9.74
C GLY A 52 -0.96 8.95 8.82
N ARG A 53 -0.19 10.04 8.73
CA ARG A 53 0.94 10.21 7.78
C ARG A 53 2.08 9.22 7.95
N ARG A 54 2.19 8.55 9.11
CA ARG A 54 3.17 7.47 9.33
C ARG A 54 3.03 6.28 8.38
N ALA A 55 1.85 6.10 7.76
CA ALA A 55 1.65 5.05 6.77
C ALA A 55 2.22 5.36 5.38
N ILE A 56 2.55 6.62 5.08
CA ILE A 56 2.97 7.05 3.73
C ILE A 56 4.15 6.22 3.19
N PRO A 57 5.26 5.97 3.94
CA PRO A 57 6.36 5.16 3.42
C PRO A 57 5.95 3.72 3.06
N TYR A 58 5.01 3.14 3.81
CA TYR A 58 4.49 1.80 3.53
C TYR A 58 3.55 1.79 2.31
N LEU A 59 2.73 2.82 2.14
CA LEU A 59 1.89 2.99 0.96
C LEU A 59 2.73 3.17 -0.31
N GLU A 60 3.81 3.96 -0.24
CA GLU A 60 4.77 4.08 -1.34
C GLU A 60 5.46 2.75 -1.68
N GLN A 61 5.77 1.93 -0.66
CA GLN A 61 6.28 0.57 -0.88
C GLN A 61 5.24 -0.30 -1.61
N LYS A 62 3.95 -0.16 -1.27
CA LYS A 62 2.86 -0.90 -1.89
C LYS A 62 2.58 -0.45 -3.33
N LEU A 63 2.77 0.82 -3.66
CA LEU A 63 2.79 1.26 -5.07
C LEU A 63 3.89 0.58 -5.89
N ARG A 64 5.03 0.25 -5.25
CA ARG A 64 6.15 -0.41 -5.94
C ARG A 64 5.99 -1.91 -6.10
N ARG A 65 5.42 -2.61 -5.11
CA ARG A 65 5.46 -4.09 -5.03
C ARG A 65 4.12 -4.76 -4.70
N GLY A 66 3.06 -3.98 -4.54
CA GLY A 66 1.73 -4.54 -4.31
C GLY A 66 1.13 -5.12 -5.58
N SER A 67 0.11 -5.96 -5.44
CA SER A 67 -0.75 -6.34 -6.58
C SER A 67 -1.46 -5.11 -7.15
N VAL A 68 -2.04 -5.23 -8.35
CA VAL A 68 -2.78 -4.12 -8.98
C VAL A 68 -3.85 -3.54 -8.04
N GLY A 69 -4.61 -4.41 -7.35
CA GLY A 69 -5.60 -4.00 -6.35
C GLY A 69 -4.99 -3.28 -5.14
N GLU A 70 -3.87 -3.78 -4.61
CA GLU A 70 -3.15 -3.12 -3.52
C GLU A 70 -2.57 -1.75 -3.94
N GLN A 71 -2.07 -1.64 -5.17
CA GLN A 71 -1.54 -0.38 -5.68
C GLN A 71 -2.66 0.66 -5.86
N TYR A 72 -3.82 0.24 -6.36
CA TYR A 72 -5.02 1.09 -6.46
C TYR A 72 -5.56 1.52 -5.09
N ALA A 73 -5.56 0.63 -4.10
CA ALA A 73 -5.89 0.99 -2.74
C ALA A 73 -4.84 1.94 -2.13
N ALA A 74 -3.55 1.72 -2.41
CA ALA A 74 -2.47 2.55 -1.89
C ALA A 74 -2.49 3.98 -2.44
N ILE A 75 -2.78 4.17 -3.74
CA ILE A 75 -2.91 5.52 -4.32
C ILE A 75 -4.10 6.27 -3.72
N SER A 76 -5.22 5.58 -3.51
CA SER A 76 -6.42 6.14 -2.88
C SER A 76 -6.16 6.51 -1.41
N ALA A 77 -5.41 5.68 -0.68
CA ALA A 77 -5.00 5.95 0.68
C ALA A 77 -4.07 7.17 0.78
N LEU A 78 -3.12 7.32 -0.15
CA LEU A 78 -2.23 8.48 -0.21
C LEU A 78 -3.03 9.78 -0.42
N ARG A 79 -3.99 9.78 -1.35
CA ARG A 79 -4.90 10.91 -1.57
C ARG A 79 -5.72 11.24 -0.32
N ALA A 80 -6.22 10.23 0.39
CA ALA A 80 -6.95 10.43 1.65
C ALA A 80 -6.09 11.10 2.75
N LEU A 81 -4.75 10.95 2.68
CA LEU A 81 -3.76 11.58 3.56
C LEU A 81 -3.24 12.93 3.04
N SER A 82 -3.93 13.52 2.05
CA SER A 82 -3.55 14.79 1.41
C SER A 82 -2.18 14.75 0.73
N VAL A 83 -1.78 13.57 0.25
CA VAL A 83 -0.64 13.42 -0.65
C VAL A 83 -1.17 13.45 -2.08
N ASP A 84 -0.60 14.33 -2.91
CA ASP A 84 -0.89 14.36 -4.33
C ASP A 84 -0.27 13.12 -4.98
N ALA A 85 -1.10 12.15 -5.36
CA ALA A 85 -0.66 10.87 -5.89
C ALA A 85 -1.46 10.54 -7.16
N GLN A 86 -0.79 10.20 -8.25
CA GLN A 86 -1.43 9.83 -9.52
C GLN A 86 -0.64 8.75 -10.25
N ALA A 87 -1.34 7.91 -10.99
CA ALA A 87 -0.72 7.02 -11.97
C ALA A 87 -0.52 7.82 -13.27
N ALA A 88 0.62 7.65 -13.92
CA ALA A 88 0.95 8.25 -15.20
C ALA A 88 1.51 7.17 -16.14
N GLY A 89 1.15 7.23 -17.42
CA GLY A 89 1.53 6.20 -18.41
C GLY A 89 0.58 5.01 -18.46
N TYR A 90 0.99 3.96 -19.18
CA TYR A 90 0.21 2.72 -19.39
C TYR A 90 1.16 1.51 -19.53
N GLY A 91 0.69 0.33 -19.13
CA GLY A 91 1.45 -0.92 -19.23
C GLY A 91 2.82 -0.83 -18.55
N GLU A 92 3.87 -1.25 -19.25
CA GLU A 92 5.26 -1.23 -18.75
C GLU A 92 5.81 0.19 -18.50
N SER A 93 5.24 1.20 -19.16
CA SER A 93 5.63 2.61 -18.96
C SER A 93 4.94 3.26 -17.76
N MET A 94 4.02 2.54 -17.09
CA MET A 94 3.27 3.08 -15.98
C MET A 94 4.18 3.43 -14.80
N VAL A 95 4.01 4.63 -14.26
CA VAL A 95 4.67 5.10 -13.05
C VAL A 95 3.66 5.73 -12.10
N TYR A 96 4.00 5.77 -10.82
CA TYR A 96 3.26 6.54 -9.83
C TYR A 96 4.03 7.81 -9.50
N GLU A 97 3.37 8.95 -9.63
CA GLU A 97 3.87 10.23 -9.17
C GLU A 97 3.28 10.53 -7.80
N VAL A 98 4.14 10.84 -6.83
CA VAL A 98 3.75 11.14 -5.45
C VAL A 98 4.41 12.44 -5.03
N LYS A 99 3.64 13.42 -4.56
CA LYS A 99 4.12 14.72 -4.09
C LYS A 99 3.50 15.02 -2.72
N ARG A 100 4.35 15.10 -1.70
CA ARG A 100 3.94 15.55 -0.36
C ARG A 100 4.01 17.08 -0.28
N PRO A 101 3.22 17.72 0.60
CA PRO A 101 3.32 19.16 0.81
C PRO A 101 4.74 19.57 1.21
N GLY A 102 5.35 20.49 0.44
CA GLY A 102 6.70 20.98 0.70
C GLY A 102 7.85 20.06 0.25
N GLU A 103 7.56 18.88 -0.31
CA GLU A 103 8.57 17.96 -0.84
C GLU A 103 8.60 17.97 -2.38
N PRO A 104 9.75 17.67 -3.01
CA PRO A 104 9.80 17.45 -4.45
C PRO A 104 8.94 16.25 -4.87
N ARG A 105 8.50 16.26 -6.14
CA ARG A 105 7.77 15.13 -6.72
C ARG A 105 8.67 13.90 -6.76
N LYS A 106 8.13 12.76 -6.31
CA LYS A 106 8.78 11.45 -6.33
C LYS A 106 8.10 10.56 -7.38
N ILE A 107 8.92 9.88 -8.18
CA ILE A 107 8.45 8.90 -9.17
C ILE A 107 8.72 7.50 -8.61
N ILE A 108 7.70 6.65 -8.62
CA ILE A 108 7.76 5.27 -8.17
C ILE A 108 7.42 4.38 -9.36
N LYS A 109 8.40 3.58 -9.81
CA LYS A 109 8.19 2.56 -10.84
C LYS A 109 7.64 1.28 -10.18
N PRO A 110 6.44 0.80 -10.56
CA PRO A 110 5.94 -0.49 -10.11
C PRO A 110 6.86 -1.60 -10.61
N ILE A 111 6.99 -2.65 -9.80
CA ILE A 111 7.55 -3.93 -10.19
C ILE A 111 6.33 -4.81 -10.41
N PHE A 112 5.94 -4.95 -11.67
CA PHE A 112 5.02 -6.01 -12.06
C PHE A 112 5.83 -7.30 -11.95
N VAL A 113 5.50 -8.11 -10.95
CA VAL A 113 5.89 -9.50 -10.97
C VAL A 113 4.93 -10.10 -11.98
N ASP A 114 5.42 -10.53 -13.14
CA ASP A 114 4.60 -11.17 -14.15
C ASP A 114 3.83 -12.30 -13.46
N GLU A 115 2.54 -12.08 -13.23
CA GLU A 115 1.64 -13.07 -12.62
C GLU A 115 1.25 -14.16 -13.65
N TYR A 116 1.99 -14.22 -14.76
CA TYR A 116 1.79 -15.09 -15.90
C TYR A 116 3.11 -15.74 -16.32
N ASP A 117 3.61 -16.63 -15.47
CA ASP A 117 4.33 -17.82 -15.93
C ASP A 117 3.31 -18.96 -16.17
N HIS A 118 2.18 -18.64 -16.83
CA HIS A 118 1.17 -19.60 -17.24
C HIS A 118 1.50 -20.23 -18.62
N GLU A 119 2.78 -20.27 -19.01
CA GLU A 119 3.25 -21.08 -20.14
C GLU A 119 3.42 -22.57 -19.79
N GLU A 120 2.71 -23.09 -18.78
CA GLU A 120 2.33 -24.50 -18.82
C GLU A 120 1.08 -24.64 -19.72
N TRP A 121 1.34 -24.50 -21.03
CA TRP A 121 0.43 -24.86 -22.10
C TRP A 121 -0.09 -26.28 -21.85
N ILE A 122 -1.31 -26.39 -21.32
CA ILE A 122 -2.08 -27.62 -21.37
C ILE A 122 -2.25 -27.94 -22.85
N GLY A 123 -1.55 -28.98 -23.32
CA GLY A 123 -1.49 -29.36 -24.72
C GLY A 123 -2.88 -29.57 -25.31
N ILE A 124 -3.40 -28.55 -26.00
CA ILE A 124 -4.49 -28.71 -26.95
C ILE A 124 -3.83 -29.19 -28.25
N PRO A 125 -3.96 -30.47 -28.65
CA PRO A 125 -3.43 -30.93 -29.92
C PRO A 125 -4.14 -30.18 -31.04
N ARG A 126 -3.36 -29.49 -31.90
CA ARG A 126 -3.87 -28.92 -33.15
C ARG A 126 -4.44 -30.07 -33.99
N GLN A 127 -5.75 -30.12 -34.15
CA GLN A 127 -6.35 -30.98 -35.17
C GLN A 127 -6.04 -30.36 -36.54
N HIS A 128 -5.11 -30.98 -37.26
CA HIS A 128 -4.96 -30.75 -38.69
C HIS A 128 -6.17 -31.34 -39.40
N THR A 129 -6.89 -30.50 -40.13
CA THR A 129 -7.88 -30.91 -41.14
C THR A 129 -7.27 -30.71 -42.52
#